data_AF-A0A3M1TR11-F1
#
_entry.id   AF-A0A3M1TR11-F1
#
_cell.length_a   1.000
_cell.length_b   1.000
_cell.length_c   1.000
_cell.angle_alpha   90.00
_cell.angle_beta   90.00
_cell.angle_gamma   90.00
#
_symmetry.space_group_name_H-M   'P 1'
#
loop_
_entity.id
_entity.type
_entity.pdbx_description
1 polymer ?
#
loop_
_entity_poly.entity_id
_entity_poly.type
_entity_poly.pdbx_seq_one_letter_code
_entity_poly.pdbx_strand_id
1 'polypeptide(L)'
;MHLVLLAASIALGVMLLGPLWRIVRGPTVYDRLIGASMMGTMTSVLLLLMGYVVERGDMYVDMSLGYGLALLIGSLVTTKYLEAQAARRRGAQEQEGAR
;
A
#
# COMPACT_ATOMS: atom_id res chain seq x y z
N MET A 1 23.08 -13.52 14.04
CA MET A 1 21.64 -13.23 13.82
C MET A 1 21.43 -11.79 13.37
N HIS A 2 22.01 -10.78 14.03
CA HIS A 2 21.89 -9.36 13.63
C HIS A 2 22.30 -9.04 12.17
N LEU A 3 23.36 -9.68 11.66
CA LEU A 3 23.85 -9.41 10.30
C LEU A 3 22.86 -9.85 9.20
N VAL A 4 22.13 -10.95 9.45
CA VAL A 4 21.07 -11.44 8.54
C VAL A 4 19.88 -10.46 8.52
N LEU A 5 19.50 -9.91 9.68
CA LEU A 5 18.42 -8.94 9.80
C LEU A 5 18.76 -7.59 9.15
N LEU A 6 20.00 -7.14 9.29
CA LEU A 6 20.52 -5.95 8.61
C LEU A 6 20.51 -6.14 7.09
N ALA A 7 21.03 -7.28 6.59
CA ALA A 7 21.00 -7.59 5.17
C ALA A 7 19.56 -7.66 4.62
N ALA A 8 18.64 -8.28 5.35
CA ALA A 8 17.22 -8.34 4.98
C ALA A 8 16.56 -6.95 4.94
N SER A 9 16.86 -6.10 5.92
CA SER A 9 16.36 -4.71 5.96
C SER A 9 16.85 -3.90 4.77
N ILE A 10 18.13 -4.01 4.42
CA ILE A 10 18.70 -3.33 3.25
C ILE A 10 18.06 -3.86 1.96
N ALA A 11 17.92 -5.18 1.83
CA ALA A 11 17.29 -5.79 0.66
C ALA A 11 15.84 -5.31 0.48
N LEU A 12 15.05 -5.24 1.56
CA LEU A 12 13.69 -4.69 1.53
C LEU A 12 13.68 -3.19 1.18
N GLY A 13 14.63 -2.41 1.72
CA GLY A 13 14.82 -1.00 1.38
C GLY A 13 15.09 -0.79 -0.11
N VAL A 14 15.90 -1.66 -0.73
CA VAL A 14 16.12 -1.64 -2.19
C VAL A 14 14.87 -2.06 -2.94
N MET A 15 14.15 -3.07 -2.44
CA MET A 15 12.92 -3.57 -3.06
C MET A 15 11.81 -2.51 -3.12
N LEU A 16 11.77 -1.59 -2.16
CA LEU A 16 10.88 -0.42 -2.13
C LEU A 16 11.04 0.54 -3.33
N LEU A 17 12.20 0.54 -3.99
CA LEU A 17 12.43 1.38 -5.18
C LEU A 17 11.53 0.98 -6.36
N GLY A 18 11.19 -0.31 -6.48
CA GLY A 18 10.32 -0.81 -7.54
C GLY A 18 8.89 -0.24 -7.45
N PRO A 19 8.18 -0.43 -6.31
CA PRO A 19 6.89 0.19 -6.07
C PRO A 19 6.91 1.71 -6.18
N LEU A 20 7.95 2.38 -5.66
CA LEU A 20 8.14 3.84 -5.81
C LEU A 20 8.10 4.26 -7.27
N TRP A 21 8.87 3.58 -8.12
CA TRP A 21 8.89 3.86 -9.55
C TRP A 21 7.53 3.60 -10.20
N ARG A 22 6.83 2.52 -9.82
CA ARG A 22 5.49 2.19 -10.34
C ARG A 22 4.42 3.22 -9.94
N ILE A 23 4.49 3.78 -8.74
CA ILE A 23 3.56 4.84 -8.31
C ILE A 23 3.73 6.11 -9.16
N VAL A 24 4.98 6.51 -9.42
CA VAL A 24 5.27 7.76 -10.16
C VAL A 24 5.01 7.59 -11.65
N ARG A 25 5.45 6.47 -12.25
CA ARG A 25 5.37 6.24 -13.70
C ARG A 25 4.27 5.27 -14.14
N GLY A 26 3.39 4.83 -13.24
CA GLY A 26 2.28 3.95 -13.59
C GLY A 26 1.37 4.59 -14.65
N PRO A 27 1.12 3.91 -15.80
CA PRO A 27 0.28 4.44 -16.87
C PRO A 27 -1.20 4.47 -16.48
N THR A 28 -1.64 3.51 -15.66
CA THR A 28 -3.02 3.44 -15.18
C THR A 28 -3.12 3.83 -13.71
N VAL A 29 -4.31 4.29 -13.29
CA VAL A 29 -4.60 4.54 -11.86
C VAL A 29 -4.48 3.26 -11.04
N TYR A 30 -4.89 2.12 -11.61
CA TYR A 30 -4.76 0.81 -10.97
C TYR A 30 -3.29 0.41 -10.74
N ASP A 31 -2.39 0.70 -11.68
CA ASP A 31 -0.95 0.41 -11.49
C ASP A 31 -0.36 1.19 -10.33
N ARG A 32 -0.77 2.45 -10.17
CA ARG A 32 -0.32 3.31 -9.07
C ARG A 32 -0.91 2.84 -7.74
N LEU A 33 -2.18 2.44 -7.74
CA LEU A 33 -2.84 1.89 -6.55
C LEU A 33 -2.16 0.62 -6.06
N ILE A 34 -1.90 -0.34 -6.96
CA ILE A 34 -1.20 -1.58 -6.62
C ILE A 34 0.22 -1.26 -6.10
N GLY A 35 0.90 -0.29 -6.74
CA GLY A 35 2.21 0.19 -6.28
C GLY A 35 2.16 0.75 -4.84
N ALA A 36 1.14 1.54 -4.51
CA ALA A 36 0.95 2.08 -3.16
C ALA A 36 0.69 0.99 -2.11
N SER A 37 -0.17 0.01 -2.42
CA SER A 37 -0.43 -1.12 -1.53
C SER A 37 0.84 -1.96 -1.30
N MET A 38 1.57 -2.29 -2.36
CA MET A 38 2.84 -3.02 -2.25
C MET A 38 3.88 -2.26 -1.42
N MET A 39 4.00 -0.96 -1.62
CA MET A 39 4.90 -0.11 -0.85
C MET A 39 4.58 -0.14 0.64
N GLY A 40 3.31 0.03 1.01
CA GLY A 40 2.93 0.02 2.43
C GLY A 40 3.21 -1.33 3.10
N THR A 41 3.00 -2.46 2.41
CA THR A 41 3.33 -3.78 2.96
C THR A 41 4.84 -3.95 3.18
N MET A 42 5.67 -3.55 2.21
CA MET A 42 7.13 -3.60 2.37
C MET A 42 7.62 -2.71 3.51
N THR A 43 7.06 -1.50 3.64
CA THR A 43 7.38 -0.57 4.73
C THR A 43 6.96 -1.13 6.10
N SER A 44 5.78 -1.74 6.21
CA SER A 44 5.30 -2.34 7.47
C SER A 44 6.24 -3.46 7.96
N VAL A 45 6.69 -4.32 7.04
CA VAL A 45 7.69 -5.36 7.36
C VAL A 45 9.04 -4.74 7.73
N LEU A 46 9.47 -3.70 7.03
CA LEU A 46 10.72 -2.99 7.33
C LEU A 46 10.70 -2.36 8.74
N LEU A 47 9.57 -1.81 9.18
CA LEU A 47 9.41 -1.29 10.54
C LEU A 47 9.60 -2.38 11.59
N LEU A 48 8.99 -3.55 11.40
CA LEU A 48 9.15 -4.70 12.30
C LEU A 48 10.61 -5.16 12.39
N LEU A 49 11.30 -5.27 11.24
CA LEU A 49 12.72 -5.62 11.22
C LEU A 49 13.58 -4.57 11.95
N MET A 50 13.31 -3.28 11.73
CA MET A 50 14.01 -2.20 12.43
C MET A 50 13.76 -2.22 13.94
N GLY A 51 12.55 -2.55 14.39
CA GLY A 51 12.25 -2.69 15.81
C GLY A 51 13.10 -3.75 16.50
N TYR A 52 13.42 -4.84 15.80
CA TYR A 52 14.33 -5.86 16.32
C TYR A 52 15.79 -5.38 16.32
N VAL A 53 16.23 -4.65 15.29
CA VAL A 53 17.61 -4.13 15.19
C VAL A 53 17.90 -3.06 16.25
N VAL A 54 16.92 -2.22 16.56
CA VAL A 54 17.05 -1.10 17.53
C VAL A 54 16.76 -1.55 18.97
N GLU A 55 16.46 -2.83 19.21
CA GLU A 55 16.09 -3.40 20.52
C GLU A 55 14.90 -2.67 21.19
N ARG A 56 14.03 -2.05 20.39
CA ARG A 56 12.85 -1.29 20.84
C ARG A 56 11.58 -1.77 20.13
N GLY A 57 11.39 -3.09 20.10
CA GLY A 57 10.32 -3.74 19.34
C GLY A 57 8.93 -3.16 19.57
N ASP A 58 8.55 -2.88 20.81
CA ASP A 58 7.19 -2.47 21.19
C ASP A 58 6.68 -1.25 20.41
N MET A 59 7.53 -0.22 20.23
CA MET A 59 7.16 0.99 19.51
C MET A 59 6.96 0.74 18.01
N TYR A 60 7.82 -0.08 17.41
CA TYR A 60 7.75 -0.37 15.97
C TYR A 60 6.61 -1.33 15.63
N VAL A 61 6.27 -2.24 16.55
CA VAL A 61 5.10 -3.11 16.42
C VAL A 61 3.84 -2.25 16.38
N ASP A 62 3.66 -1.29 17.29
CA ASP A 62 2.50 -0.40 17.29
C ASP A 62 2.42 0.43 15.98
N MET A 63 3.54 1.00 15.54
CA MET A 63 3.60 1.67 14.24
C MET A 63 3.21 0.74 13.08
N SER A 64 3.70 -0.51 13.07
CA SER A 64 3.40 -1.48 12.01
C SER A 64 1.93 -1.89 11.98
N LEU A 65 1.30 -2.01 13.16
CA LEU A 65 -0.14 -2.26 13.31
C LEU A 65 -0.94 -1.07 12.78
N GLY A 66 -0.53 0.15 13.10
CA GLY A 66 -1.12 1.37 12.54
C GLY A 66 -1.05 1.40 11.01
N TYR A 67 0.11 1.07 10.42
CA TYR A 67 0.26 0.95 8.97
C TYR A 67 -0.59 -0.18 8.37
N GLY A 68 -0.74 -1.31 9.08
CA GLY A 68 -1.62 -2.40 8.68
C GLY A 68 -3.09 -1.96 8.61
N LEU A 69 -3.57 -1.25 9.63
CA LEU A 69 -4.91 -0.68 9.64
C LEU A 69 -5.10 0.36 8.53
N ALA A 70 -4.12 1.25 8.31
CA ALA A 70 -4.16 2.23 7.24
C ALA A 70 -4.26 1.56 5.85
N LEU A 71 -3.55 0.45 5.64
CA LEU A 71 -3.63 -0.35 4.41
C LEU A 71 -5.01 -0.97 4.20
N LEU A 72 -5.62 -1.51 5.26
CA LEU A 72 -6.98 -2.04 5.20
C LEU A 72 -8.00 -0.95 4.88
N ILE A 73 -7.93 0.18 5.58
CA ILE A 73 -8.80 1.33 5.33
C ILE A 73 -8.62 1.84 3.90
N GLY A 74 -7.37 1.96 3.42
CA GLY A 74 -7.06 2.36 2.06
C GLY A 74 -7.71 1.44 1.01
N SER A 75 -7.68 0.13 1.23
CA SER A 75 -8.36 -0.83 0.34
C SER A 75 -9.88 -0.66 0.38
N LEU A 76 -10.47 -0.53 1.56
CA LEU A 76 -11.93 -0.36 1.71
C LEU A 76 -12.41 0.92 1.02
N VAL A 77 -11.72 2.04 1.26
CA VAL A 77 -12.01 3.33 0.63
C VAL A 77 -11.91 3.22 -0.89
N THR A 78 -10.88 2.54 -1.40
CA THR A 78 -10.70 2.37 -2.84
C THR A 78 -11.84 1.55 -3.45
N THR A 79 -12.22 0.44 -2.82
CA THR A 79 -13.35 -0.37 -3.29
C THR A 79 -14.65 0.43 -3.31
N LYS A 80 -14.97 1.15 -2.23
CA LYS A 80 -16.18 2.00 -2.16
C LYS A 80 -16.17 3.10 -3.22
N TYR A 81 -15.01 3.72 -3.47
CA TYR A 81 -14.85 4.74 -4.49
C TYR A 81 -15.12 4.18 -5.90
N LEU A 82 -14.58 3.00 -6.22
CA LEU A 82 -14.78 2.35 -7.51
C LEU A 82 -16.24 1.94 -7.73
N GLU A 83 -16.88 1.36 -6.71
CA GLU A 83 -18.31 1.01 -6.76
C GLU A 83 -19.19 2.25 -7.02
N ALA A 84 -18.94 3.33 -6.27
CA ALA A 84 -19.68 4.58 -6.41
C ALA A 84 -19.53 5.18 -7.83
N GLN A 85 -18.33 5.10 -8.41
CA GLN A 85 -18.07 5.60 -9.76
C GLN A 85 -18.78 4.74 -10.82
N ALA A 86 -18.79 3.41 -10.64
CA ALA A 86 -19.50 2.48 -11.54
C ALA A 86 -21.01 2.72 -11.53
N ALA A 87 -21.62 2.93 -10.35
CA ALA A 87 -23.05 3.22 -10.22
C ALA A 87 -23.44 4.52 -10.95
N ARG A 88 -22.64 5.57 -10.83
CA ARG A 88 -22.87 6.85 -11.54
C ARG A 88 -22.82 6.70 -13.06
N ARG A 89 -21.91 5.88 -13.58
CA ARG A 89 -21.80 5.61 -15.03
C ARG A 89 -23.03 4.89 -15.58
N ARG A 90 -23.58 3.93 -14.84
CA ARG A 90 -24.81 3.21 -15.24
C ARG A 90 -26.02 4.14 -15.35
N GLY A 91 -26.23 4.99 -14.34
CA GLY A 91 -27.33 5.95 -14.36
C GLY A 91 -27.24 6.97 -15.50
N ALA A 92 -26.02 7.38 -15.89
CA ALA A 92 -25.83 8.25 -17.06
C ALA A 92 -26.18 7.56 -18.38
N GLN A 93 -25.82 6.28 -18.52
CA GLN A 93 -26.13 5.48 -19.73
C GLN A 93 -27.64 5.21 -19.88
N GLU A 94 -28.35 4.95 -18.78
CA GLU A 94 -29.81 4.77 -18.79
C GLU A 94 -30.55 6.04 -19.22
N GLN A 95 -30.05 7.22 -18.84
CA GLN A 95 -30.64 8.51 -19.24
C GLN A 95 -30.35 8.87 -20.70
N GLU A 96 -29.21 8.45 -21.24
CA GLU A 96 -28.82 8.70 -22.63
C GLU A 96 -29.54 7.75 -23.60
N GLY A 97 -29.76 6.49 -23.21
CA GLY A 97 -30.55 5.54 -24.00
C GLY A 97 -32.07 5.75 -23.96
N ALA A 98 -32.56 6.57 -23.03
CA ALA A 98 -33.97 6.94 -22.92
C ALA A 98 -34.34 8.25 -23.65
N ARG A 99 -33.37 8.90 -24.32
CA ARG A 99 -33.56 10.08 -25.17
C ARG A 99 -33.43 9.70 -26.64
#